data_AF-A0A7W4YFI5-F1
#
_entry.id   AF-A0A7W4YFI5-F1
#
_cell.length_a   1.000
_cell.length_b   1.000
_cell.length_c   1.000
_cell.angle_alpha   90.00
_cell.angle_beta   90.00
_cell.angle_gamma   90.00
#
_symmetry.space_group_name_H-M   'P 1'
#
loop_
_entity.id
_entity.type
_entity.pdbx_description
1 polymer ?
#
loop_
_entity_poly.entity_id
_entity_poly.type
_entity_poly.pdbx_seq_one_letter_code
_entity_poly.pdbx_strand_id
1 'polypeptide(L)'
;MTTPGTTTRGARSRFPKVPEGDVIASLDSYEAARAVVDGLAKQDFPVSTVSILGSHLRTVERVTGRMSFGKAALGAVGTGVMLGLFVGLLVLIVTPGVGFETLIAILPVAIGFSVIWSVIGYALNPQRRQFTSVMQVVATHFDVVVPREHAAKARGLLGPQAPAAAPATQQPVPSAAPPAQQPTASGAGAAVASAVPGGSAAPEAQEPAAPRRTYAEAQAEMRRLEREKRAKEAADDRAGSSTS
;
A
#
# COMPACT_ATOMS: atom_id res chain seq x y z
N MET A 1 -42.55 -14.81 -27.32
CA MET A 1 -41.46 -13.87 -26.98
C MET A 1 -40.65 -14.47 -25.84
N THR A 2 -39.52 -15.07 -26.17
CA THR A 2 -38.60 -15.74 -25.23
C THR A 2 -37.48 -14.77 -24.86
N THR A 3 -37.41 -14.37 -23.59
CA THR A 3 -36.29 -13.59 -23.05
C THR A 3 -35.15 -14.55 -22.70
N PRO A 4 -33.94 -14.43 -23.29
CA PRO A 4 -32.82 -15.24 -22.86
C PRO A 4 -32.03 -14.59 -21.70
N GLY A 5 -31.80 -15.40 -20.67
CA GLY A 5 -30.44 -15.62 -20.14
C GLY A 5 -29.88 -14.61 -19.14
N THR A 6 -30.20 -14.83 -17.86
CA THR A 6 -29.37 -14.43 -16.72
C THR A 6 -27.93 -14.96 -16.90
N THR A 7 -26.98 -14.07 -17.18
CA THR A 7 -25.55 -14.42 -17.15
C THR A 7 -25.06 -14.35 -15.71
N THR A 8 -25.01 -15.51 -15.05
CA THR A 8 -24.24 -15.72 -13.82
C THR A 8 -22.76 -15.49 -14.13
N ARG A 9 -22.25 -14.29 -13.86
CA ARG A 9 -20.82 -13.98 -13.93
C ARG A 9 -20.12 -14.74 -12.81
N GLY A 10 -19.55 -15.89 -13.15
CA GLY A 10 -18.77 -16.72 -12.26
C GLY A 10 -17.77 -15.88 -11.45
N ALA A 11 -17.75 -16.12 -10.14
CA ALA A 11 -16.80 -15.57 -9.21
C ALA A 11 -15.38 -16.01 -9.62
N ARG A 12 -14.71 -15.19 -10.44
CA ARG A 12 -13.28 -15.32 -10.67
C ARG A 12 -12.60 -15.19 -9.30
N SER A 13 -11.68 -16.11 -9.00
CA SER A 13 -10.77 -16.09 -7.85
C SER A 13 -10.52 -14.66 -7.37
N ARG A 14 -11.02 -14.31 -6.18
CA ARG A 14 -10.85 -12.98 -5.55
C ARG A 14 -9.39 -12.64 -5.23
N PHE A 15 -8.46 -13.55 -5.49
CA PHE A 15 -7.04 -13.38 -5.27
C PHE A 15 -6.31 -13.24 -6.61
N PRO A 16 -5.61 -12.12 -6.83
CA PRO A 16 -4.66 -11.99 -7.93
C PRO A 16 -3.64 -13.12 -7.84
N LYS A 17 -3.53 -13.91 -8.92
CA LYS A 17 -2.45 -14.89 -9.06
C LYS A 17 -1.25 -14.21 -9.70
N VAL A 18 -0.05 -14.64 -9.30
CA VAL A 18 1.18 -14.26 -10.00
C VAL A 18 1.05 -14.76 -11.46
N PRO A 19 1.29 -13.90 -12.46
CA PRO A 19 1.27 -14.31 -13.86
C PRO A 19 2.22 -15.48 -14.13
N GLU A 20 1.75 -16.48 -14.85
CA GLU A 20 2.54 -17.62 -15.28
C GLU A 20 3.25 -17.30 -16.60
N GLY A 21 4.52 -17.69 -16.74
CA GLY A 21 5.30 -17.43 -17.95
C GLY A 21 6.79 -17.63 -17.76
N ASP A 22 7.55 -17.23 -18.77
CA ASP A 22 9.01 -17.26 -18.74
C ASP A 22 9.55 -15.83 -18.52
N VAL A 23 10.57 -15.71 -17.67
CA VAL A 23 11.29 -14.46 -17.45
C VAL A 23 12.20 -14.20 -18.64
N ILE A 24 12.02 -13.05 -19.28
CA ILE A 24 12.81 -12.62 -20.44
C ILE A 24 13.91 -11.62 -20.07
N ALA A 25 13.75 -10.92 -18.95
CA ALA A 25 14.74 -10.01 -18.39
C ALA A 25 14.52 -9.84 -16.88
N SER A 26 15.61 -9.77 -16.13
CA SER A 26 15.64 -9.54 -14.68
C SER A 26 16.44 -8.27 -14.40
N LEU A 27 15.84 -7.30 -13.71
CA LEU A 27 16.28 -5.92 -13.67
C LEU A 27 16.12 -5.33 -12.26
N ASP A 28 17.01 -4.43 -11.86
CA ASP A 28 16.97 -3.85 -10.50
C ASP A 28 16.14 -2.55 -10.41
N SER A 29 15.64 -2.05 -11.54
CA SER A 29 14.82 -0.84 -11.60
C SER A 29 13.56 -1.06 -12.44
N TYR A 30 12.45 -0.51 -11.95
CA TYR A 30 11.20 -0.47 -12.69
C TYR A 30 11.33 0.27 -14.03
N GLU A 31 12.16 1.31 -14.09
CA GLU A 31 12.39 2.07 -15.32
C GLU A 31 13.08 1.22 -16.39
N ALA A 32 14.05 0.39 -15.98
CA ALA A 32 14.70 -0.56 -16.87
C ALA A 32 13.70 -1.61 -17.36
N ALA A 33 12.85 -2.13 -16.48
CA ALA A 33 11.79 -3.08 -16.86
C ALA A 33 10.80 -2.46 -17.86
N ARG A 34 10.42 -1.20 -17.64
CA ARG A 34 9.58 -0.44 -18.56
C ARG A 34 10.26 -0.24 -19.91
N ALA A 35 11.55 0.08 -19.94
CA ALA A 35 12.31 0.25 -21.19
C ALA A 35 12.36 -1.05 -22.02
N VAL A 36 12.44 -2.22 -21.37
CA VAL A 36 12.34 -3.53 -22.04
C VAL A 36 10.95 -3.71 -22.66
N VAL A 37 9.88 -3.39 -21.94
CA VAL A 37 8.50 -3.46 -22.47
C VAL A 37 8.29 -2.48 -23.63
N ASP A 38 8.81 -1.25 -23.51
CA ASP A 38 8.75 -0.24 -24.57
C ASP A 38 9.55 -0.68 -25.80
N GLY A 39 10.68 -1.36 -25.61
CA GLY A 39 11.48 -1.96 -26.69
C GLY A 39 10.74 -3.06 -27.44
N LEU A 40 9.96 -3.88 -26.73
CA LEU A 40 9.05 -4.87 -27.33
C LEU A 40 7.89 -4.19 -28.07
N ALA A 41 7.31 -3.13 -27.48
CA ALA A 41 6.21 -2.39 -28.08
C ALA A 41 6.57 -1.80 -29.45
N LYS A 42 7.80 -1.28 -29.60
CA LYS A 42 8.32 -0.71 -30.86
C LYS A 42 8.43 -1.73 -31.99
N GLN A 43 8.38 -3.03 -31.70
CA GLN A 43 8.52 -4.12 -32.65
C GLN A 43 7.19 -4.87 -32.85
N ASP A 44 6.06 -4.21 -32.59
CA ASP A 44 4.70 -4.75 -32.69
C ASP A 44 4.50 -6.05 -31.89
N PHE A 45 5.19 -6.17 -30.76
CA PHE A 45 4.97 -7.27 -29.83
C PHE A 45 3.67 -7.05 -29.03
N PRO A 46 2.86 -8.09 -28.75
CA PRO A 46 1.62 -7.94 -27.98
C PRO A 46 1.90 -7.67 -26.49
N VAL A 47 2.19 -6.41 -26.15
CA VAL A 47 2.56 -5.98 -24.79
C VAL A 47 1.46 -6.18 -23.75
N SER A 48 0.20 -6.34 -24.17
CA SER A 48 -0.92 -6.70 -23.30
C SER A 48 -0.74 -8.06 -22.61
N THR A 49 0.14 -8.91 -23.15
CA THR A 49 0.48 -10.21 -22.57
C THR A 49 1.68 -10.16 -21.63
N VAL A 50 2.43 -9.06 -21.60
CA VAL A 50 3.64 -8.91 -20.80
C VAL A 50 3.29 -8.50 -19.37
N SER A 51 3.96 -9.10 -18.39
CA SER A 51 3.80 -8.79 -16.97
C SER A 51 5.13 -8.34 -16.36
N ILE A 52 5.11 -7.24 -15.59
CA ILE A 52 6.27 -6.82 -14.78
C ILE A 52 6.04 -7.27 -13.34
N LEU A 53 6.94 -8.08 -12.82
CA LEU A 53 6.86 -8.71 -11.51
C LEU A 53 7.90 -8.10 -10.57
N GLY A 54 7.43 -7.32 -9.60
CA GLY A 54 8.26 -6.85 -8.51
C GLY A 54 8.52 -7.97 -7.50
N SER A 55 9.79 -8.33 -7.30
CA SER A 55 10.24 -9.28 -6.30
C SER A 55 11.12 -8.59 -5.24
N HIS A 56 11.52 -9.33 -4.20
CA HIS A 56 12.37 -8.82 -3.12
C HIS A 56 11.78 -7.59 -2.43
N LEU A 57 10.52 -7.68 -2.00
CA LEU A 57 9.83 -6.59 -1.34
C LEU A 57 10.52 -6.21 -0.03
N ARG A 58 10.85 -4.93 0.11
CA ARG A 58 11.36 -4.32 1.33
C ARG A 58 10.30 -3.39 1.89
N THR A 59 10.06 -3.48 3.18
CA THR A 59 9.27 -2.47 3.89
C THR A 59 10.22 -1.36 4.30
N VAL A 60 9.98 -0.17 3.79
CA VAL A 60 10.74 1.04 4.11
C VAL A 60 9.87 1.91 4.97
N GLU A 61 10.35 2.22 6.17
CA GLU A 61 9.74 3.25 7.02
C GLU A 61 10.36 4.59 6.68
N ARG A 62 9.63 5.43 5.92
CA ARG A 62 10.11 6.76 5.56
C ARG A 62 9.75 7.75 6.66
N VAL A 63 10.77 8.21 7.37
CA VAL A 63 10.68 9.32 8.31
C VAL A 63 10.43 10.62 7.53
N THR A 64 9.19 11.10 7.52
CA THR A 64 8.79 12.31 6.77
C THR A 64 9.14 13.60 7.53
N GLY A 65 9.47 13.50 8.81
CA GLY A 65 10.02 14.60 9.60
C GLY A 65 9.57 14.59 11.05
N ARG A 66 9.98 15.63 11.80
CA ARG A 66 9.60 15.76 13.21
C ARG A 66 8.19 16.34 13.36
N MET A 67 7.37 15.68 14.19
CA MET A 67 6.09 16.20 14.64
C MET A 67 6.35 17.18 15.79
N SER A 68 5.83 18.40 15.70
CA SER A 68 5.97 19.44 16.71
C SER A 68 4.59 20.01 17.08
N PHE A 69 4.50 20.70 18.22
CA PHE A 69 3.27 21.37 18.65
C PHE A 69 2.73 22.32 17.57
N GLY A 70 3.62 23.04 16.87
CA GLY A 70 3.24 23.90 15.76
C GLY A 70 2.61 23.14 14.59
N LYS A 71 3.14 21.97 14.22
CA LYS A 71 2.53 21.11 13.18
C LYS A 71 1.18 20.54 13.63
N ALA A 72 1.03 20.14 14.89
CA ALA A 72 -0.25 19.68 15.43
C ALA A 72 -1.31 20.79 15.43
N ALA A 73 -0.92 22.01 15.78
CA ALA A 73 -1.78 23.19 15.70
C ALA A 73 -2.20 23.50 14.25
N LEU A 74 -1.23 23.57 13.33
CA LEU A 74 -1.50 23.83 11.92
C LEU A 74 -2.41 22.78 11.29
N GLY A 75 -2.18 21.50 11.60
CA GLY A 75 -3.02 20.39 11.10
C GLY A 75 -4.48 20.47 11.55
N ALA A 76 -4.77 21.13 12.68
CA ALA A 76 -6.11 21.26 13.23
C ALA A 76 -6.91 22.46 12.70
N VAL A 77 -6.25 23.42 12.03
CA VAL A 77 -6.91 24.62 11.49
C VAL A 77 -7.96 24.24 10.45
N GLY A 78 -7.64 23.34 9.52
CA GLY A 78 -8.58 22.89 8.48
C GLY A 78 -9.84 22.26 9.07
N THR A 79 -9.67 21.41 10.10
CA THR A 79 -10.80 20.82 10.84
C THR A 79 -11.63 21.88 11.55
N GLY A 80 -10.99 22.88 12.17
CA GLY A 80 -11.68 23.98 12.85
C GLY A 80 -12.45 24.89 11.90
N VAL A 81 -11.88 25.18 10.72
CA VAL A 81 -12.56 25.94 9.65
C VAL A 81 -13.80 25.18 9.19
N MET A 82 -13.67 23.90 8.88
CA MET A 82 -14.79 23.09 8.40
C MET A 82 -15.89 22.97 9.46
N LEU A 83 -15.51 22.74 10.73
CA LEU A 83 -16.45 22.69 11.84
C LEU A 83 -17.13 24.05 12.06
N GLY A 84 -16.39 25.15 12.04
CA GLY A 84 -16.93 26.50 12.20
C GLY A 84 -17.88 26.90 11.08
N LEU A 85 -17.54 26.55 9.83
CA LEU A 85 -18.43 26.73 8.68
C LEU A 85 -19.69 25.87 8.82
N PHE A 86 -19.56 24.60 9.21
CA PHE A 86 -20.69 23.71 9.41
C PHE A 86 -21.64 24.22 10.50
N VAL A 87 -21.10 24.53 11.68
CA VAL A 87 -21.88 25.05 12.82
C VAL A 87 -22.46 26.43 12.50
N GLY A 88 -21.67 27.32 11.90
CA GLY A 88 -22.12 28.65 11.53
C GLY A 88 -23.25 28.63 10.50
N LEU A 89 -23.14 27.76 9.48
CA LEU A 89 -24.20 27.59 8.48
C LEU A 89 -25.45 26.96 9.09
N LEU A 90 -25.29 25.99 10.00
CA LEU A 90 -26.42 25.39 10.71
C LEU A 90 -27.16 26.45 11.55
N VAL A 91 -26.44 27.29 12.28
CA VAL A 91 -27.03 28.40 13.06
C VAL A 91 -27.76 29.39 12.15
N LEU A 92 -27.18 29.72 10.99
CA LEU A 92 -27.78 30.62 10.00
C LEU A 92 -29.11 30.08 9.47
N ILE A 93 -29.22 28.77 9.23
CA ILE A 93 -30.44 28.14 8.71
C ILE A 93 -31.51 27.98 9.80
N VAL A 94 -31.10 27.63 11.03
CA VAL A 94 -32.03 27.29 12.12
C VAL A 94 -32.51 28.54 12.87
N THR A 95 -31.72 29.61 12.89
CA THR A 95 -32.00 30.80 13.70
C THR A 95 -32.50 31.93 12.80
N PRO A 96 -33.75 32.38 12.91
CA PRO A 96 -34.24 33.52 12.15
C PRO A 96 -33.62 34.82 12.69
N GLY A 97 -33.23 35.73 11.80
CA GLY A 97 -32.74 37.07 12.16
C GLY A 97 -31.23 37.20 12.38
N VAL A 98 -30.46 36.12 12.23
CA VAL A 98 -28.99 36.18 12.17
C VAL A 98 -28.50 36.28 10.73
N GLY A 99 -27.50 37.12 10.48
CA GLY A 99 -26.85 37.24 9.18
C GLY A 99 -25.46 36.60 9.16
N PHE A 100 -24.75 36.80 8.04
CA PHE A 100 -23.41 36.25 7.80
C PHE A 100 -22.35 36.73 8.80
N GLU A 101 -22.59 37.84 9.51
CA GLU A 101 -21.76 38.29 10.65
C GLU A 101 -21.61 37.22 11.73
N THR A 102 -22.59 36.33 11.88
CA THR A 102 -22.55 35.20 12.82
C THR A 102 -21.47 34.19 12.45
N LEU A 103 -21.22 33.98 11.15
CA LEU A 103 -20.12 33.10 10.70
C LEU A 103 -18.76 33.69 11.08
N ILE A 104 -18.61 35.01 10.94
CA ILE A 104 -17.37 35.71 11.31
C ILE A 104 -17.09 35.59 12.81
N ALA A 105 -18.14 35.59 13.64
CA ALA A 105 -18.00 35.40 15.09
C ALA A 105 -17.69 33.95 15.49
N ILE A 106 -18.34 32.97 14.87
CA ILE A 106 -18.22 31.54 15.24
C ILE A 106 -16.91 30.92 14.72
N LEU A 107 -16.47 31.30 13.52
CA LEU A 107 -15.32 30.71 12.86
C LEU A 107 -14.00 30.78 13.66
N PRO A 108 -13.57 31.93 14.22
CA PRO A 108 -12.33 31.99 15.01
C PRO A 108 -12.41 31.18 16.30
N VAL A 109 -13.60 31.08 16.91
CA VAL A 109 -13.81 30.25 18.11
C VAL A 109 -13.67 28.77 17.77
N ALA A 110 -14.26 28.32 16.67
CA ALA A 110 -14.14 26.93 16.22
C ALA A 110 -12.69 26.55 15.86
N ILE A 111 -11.96 27.44 15.19
CA ILE A 111 -10.54 27.25 14.88
C ILE A 111 -9.69 27.24 16.16
N GLY A 112 -9.91 28.20 17.07
CA GLY A 112 -9.19 28.27 18.34
C GLY A 112 -9.42 27.02 19.18
N PHE A 113 -10.67 26.57 19.27
CA PHE A 113 -11.04 25.36 19.98
C PHE A 113 -10.37 24.11 19.38
N SER A 114 -10.43 23.92 18.05
CA SER A 114 -9.82 22.74 17.42
C SER A 114 -8.30 22.70 17.60
N VAL A 115 -7.64 23.86 17.53
CA VAL A 115 -6.20 23.99 17.74
C VAL A 115 -5.83 23.65 19.18
N ILE A 116 -6.52 24.22 20.17
CA ILE A 116 -6.27 23.93 21.59
C ILE A 116 -6.49 22.44 21.86
N TRP A 117 -7.59 21.88 21.37
CA TRP A 117 -7.90 20.46 21.55
C TRP A 117 -6.85 19.55 20.92
N SER A 118 -6.39 19.86 19.71
CA SER A 118 -5.32 19.13 19.02
C SER A 118 -4.00 19.17 19.79
N VAL A 119 -3.63 20.35 20.32
CA VAL A 119 -2.41 20.53 21.11
C VAL A 119 -2.48 19.75 22.43
N ILE A 120 -3.62 19.77 23.12
CA ILE A 120 -3.86 18.98 24.33
C ILE A 120 -3.77 17.48 24.02
N GLY A 121 -4.48 17.02 22.97
CA GLY A 121 -4.44 15.62 22.55
C GLY A 121 -3.04 15.17 22.16
N TYR A 122 -2.28 16.03 21.49
CA TYR A 122 -0.87 15.80 21.23
C TYR A 122 -0.11 15.66 22.55
N ALA A 123 -0.19 16.65 23.45
CA ALA A 123 0.48 16.69 24.76
C ALA A 123 0.24 15.42 25.61
N LEU A 124 -0.97 14.87 25.59
CA LEU A 124 -1.35 13.66 26.33
C LEU A 124 -0.78 12.36 25.76
N ASN A 125 -0.32 12.34 24.50
CA ASN A 125 0.40 11.22 23.89
C ASN A 125 1.89 11.52 23.66
N PRO A 126 2.71 11.66 24.73
CA PRO A 126 4.14 11.95 24.62
C PRO A 126 4.98 10.78 24.07
N GLN A 127 4.50 9.54 24.20
CA GLN A 127 5.27 8.32 23.93
C GLN A 127 5.45 7.96 22.45
N ARG A 128 4.86 8.73 21.51
CA ARG A 128 4.85 8.44 20.06
C ARG A 128 5.74 9.38 19.25
N ARG A 129 6.67 10.06 19.90
CA ARG A 129 7.40 11.23 19.41
C ARG A 129 8.83 10.80 19.16
N GLN A 130 9.42 10.96 17.98
CA GLN A 130 9.79 12.26 17.43
C GLN A 130 9.68 12.35 15.90
N PHE A 131 9.04 11.38 15.27
CA PHE A 131 9.05 11.22 13.82
C PHE A 131 7.67 10.83 13.32
N THR A 132 7.18 11.55 12.32
CA THR A 132 6.07 11.05 11.51
C THR A 132 6.69 10.12 10.49
N SER A 133 6.23 8.88 10.44
CA SER A 133 6.69 7.89 9.48
C SER A 133 5.54 7.37 8.64
N VAL A 134 5.85 7.08 7.38
CA VAL A 134 4.95 6.35 6.47
C VAL A 134 5.60 5.02 6.14
N MET A 135 4.87 3.93 6.36
CA MET A 135 5.30 2.60 5.97
C MET A 135 5.00 2.40 4.48
N GLN A 136 6.01 2.06 3.70
CA GLN A 136 5.88 1.80 2.28
C GLN A 136 6.51 0.45 1.94
N VAL A 137 5.92 -0.30 1.02
CA VAL A 137 6.50 -1.54 0.48
C VAL A 137 7.05 -1.24 -0.90
N VAL A 138 8.34 -1.53 -1.11
CA VAL A 138 9.06 -1.24 -2.35
C VAL A 138 9.73 -2.51 -2.85
N ALA A 139 9.60 -2.82 -4.14
CA ALA A 139 10.32 -3.91 -4.79
C ALA A 139 11.74 -3.45 -5.15
N THR A 140 12.75 -4.28 -4.92
CA THR A 140 14.15 -3.99 -5.30
C THR A 140 14.59 -4.73 -6.55
N HIS A 141 13.74 -5.62 -7.08
CA HIS A 141 14.03 -6.41 -8.26
C HIS A 141 12.75 -6.58 -9.09
N PHE A 142 12.90 -6.61 -10.41
CA PHE A 142 11.81 -6.60 -11.37
C PHE A 142 12.08 -7.60 -12.48
N ASP A 143 11.20 -8.57 -12.62
CA ASP A 143 11.23 -9.55 -13.69
C ASP A 143 10.20 -9.18 -14.76
N VAL A 144 10.61 -9.14 -16.02
CA VAL A 144 9.69 -9.03 -17.15
C VAL A 144 9.34 -10.43 -17.59
N VAL A 145 8.07 -10.80 -17.45
CA VAL A 145 7.55 -12.14 -17.74
C VAL A 145 6.61 -12.10 -18.92
N VAL A 146 6.76 -13.08 -19.80
CA VAL A 146 5.96 -13.25 -21.02
C VAL A 146 5.39 -14.67 -21.03
N PRO A 147 4.16 -14.88 -21.54
CA PRO A 147 3.62 -16.21 -21.74
C PRO A 147 4.57 -17.09 -22.55
N ARG A 148 4.63 -18.38 -22.20
CA ARG A 148 5.59 -19.34 -22.81
C ARG A 148 5.51 -19.38 -24.34
N GLU A 149 4.30 -19.23 -24.89
CA GLU A 149 4.02 -19.18 -26.33
C GLU A 149 4.70 -18.00 -27.06
N HIS A 150 5.00 -16.90 -26.36
CA HIS A 150 5.62 -15.72 -26.93
C HIS A 150 7.06 -15.48 -26.44
N ALA A 151 7.56 -16.30 -25.50
CA ALA A 151 8.87 -16.13 -24.87
C ALA A 151 10.04 -16.23 -25.87
N ALA A 152 9.96 -17.13 -26.85
CA ALA A 152 10.99 -17.26 -27.88
C ALA A 152 11.03 -16.04 -28.81
N LYS A 153 9.85 -15.54 -29.22
CA LYS A 153 9.71 -14.33 -30.03
C LYS A 153 10.26 -13.12 -29.27
N ALA A 154 9.85 -12.92 -28.01
CA ALA A 154 10.31 -11.82 -27.18
C ALA A 154 11.83 -11.79 -27.03
N ARG A 155 12.46 -12.94 -26.73
CA ARG A 155 13.92 -13.06 -26.66
C ARG A 155 14.62 -12.74 -27.98
N GLY A 156 14.04 -13.14 -29.12
CA GLY A 156 14.55 -12.80 -30.44
C GLY A 156 14.54 -11.30 -30.73
N LEU A 157 13.49 -10.59 -30.28
CA LEU A 157 13.32 -9.13 -30.47
C LEU A 157 14.21 -8.30 -29.55
N LEU A 158 14.54 -8.82 -28.37
CA LEU A 158 15.44 -8.16 -27.40
C LEU A 158 16.93 -8.34 -27.72
N GLY A 159 17.27 -9.34 -28.56
CA GLY A 159 18.64 -9.68 -28.89
C GLY A 159 19.46 -10.15 -27.68
N PRO A 160 20.79 -10.34 -27.82
CA PRO A 160 21.69 -10.76 -26.73
C PRO A 160 21.82 -9.77 -25.56
N GLN A 161 21.10 -8.66 -25.58
CA GLN A 161 21.32 -7.50 -24.72
C GLN A 161 20.50 -7.48 -23.43
N ALA A 162 19.62 -8.46 -23.21
CA ALA A 162 19.01 -8.65 -21.90
C ALA A 162 20.02 -9.38 -21.01
N PRO A 163 20.45 -8.82 -19.85
CA PRO A 163 21.17 -9.59 -18.87
C PRO A 163 20.22 -10.67 -18.35
N ALA A 164 20.26 -11.83 -18.98
CA ALA A 164 19.80 -13.06 -18.39
C ALA A 164 20.74 -13.32 -17.22
N ALA A 165 20.43 -12.74 -16.06
CA ALA A 165 20.98 -13.22 -14.81
C ALA A 165 20.58 -14.70 -14.76
N ALA A 166 21.58 -15.57 -14.92
CA ALA A 166 21.42 -17.00 -14.79
C ALA A 166 20.62 -17.31 -13.52
N PRO A 167 19.81 -18.39 -13.49
CA PRO A 167 19.10 -18.77 -12.28
C PRO A 167 20.11 -18.85 -11.15
N ALA A 168 19.99 -17.92 -10.19
CA ALA A 168 20.81 -17.94 -9.00
C ALA A 168 20.49 -19.25 -8.29
N THR A 169 21.36 -20.25 -8.46
CA THR A 169 21.49 -21.37 -7.53
C THR A 169 21.50 -20.75 -6.15
N GLN A 170 20.46 -21.04 -5.37
CA GLN A 170 20.38 -20.69 -3.97
C GLN A 170 21.61 -21.31 -3.30
N GLN A 171 22.65 -20.49 -3.09
CA GLN A 171 23.77 -20.87 -2.24
C GLN A 171 23.24 -20.92 -0.81
N PRO A 172 23.30 -22.07 -0.12
CA PRO A 172 22.86 -22.16 1.26
C PRO A 172 23.80 -21.30 2.09
N VAL A 173 23.26 -20.22 2.67
CA VAL A 173 23.96 -19.40 3.65
C VAL A 173 24.38 -20.30 4.83
N PRO A 174 25.69 -20.42 5.15
CA PRO A 174 26.11 -21.07 6.38
C PRO A 174 25.59 -20.24 7.56
N SER A 175 25.05 -20.90 8.58
CA SER A 175 24.56 -20.25 9.80
C SER A 175 25.63 -19.34 10.40
N ALA A 176 25.42 -18.02 10.31
CA ALA A 176 26.21 -17.04 11.02
C ALA A 176 25.82 -17.07 12.50
N ALA A 177 26.77 -17.46 13.35
CA ALA A 177 26.72 -17.25 14.78
C ALA A 177 26.61 -15.74 15.11
N PRO A 178 25.92 -15.35 16.20
CA PRO A 178 25.68 -13.94 16.51
C PRO A 178 26.95 -13.24 17.02
N PRO A 179 27.34 -12.07 16.48
CA PRO A 179 28.35 -11.23 17.10
C PRO A 179 27.79 -10.56 18.35
N ALA A 180 28.58 -10.61 19.42
CA ALA A 180 28.32 -9.95 20.68
C ALA A 180 28.14 -8.43 20.51
N GLN A 181 27.15 -7.88 21.21
CA GLN A 181 26.91 -6.43 21.33
C GLN A 181 28.01 -5.78 22.16
N GLN A 182 28.54 -4.65 21.70
CA GLN A 182 29.38 -3.78 22.50
C GLN A 182 28.88 -2.33 22.37
N PRO A 183 28.51 -1.64 23.46
CA PRO A 183 27.98 -0.30 23.41
C PRO A 183 29.09 0.73 23.60
N THR A 184 29.25 1.67 22.66
CA THR A 184 29.95 2.93 22.92
C THR A 184 29.24 4.10 22.23
N ALA A 185 28.76 5.02 23.05
CA ALA A 185 28.29 6.33 22.68
C ALA A 185 29.45 7.22 22.20
N SER A 186 29.17 8.19 21.32
CA SER A 186 29.59 9.60 21.43
C SER A 186 29.62 10.31 20.06
N GLY A 187 28.85 11.40 19.95
CA GLY A 187 29.37 12.72 19.55
C GLY A 187 29.59 13.08 18.07
N ALA A 188 29.00 14.23 17.69
CA ALA A 188 29.31 15.12 16.57
C ALA A 188 28.92 14.61 15.16
N GLY A 189 28.16 15.32 14.33
CA GLY A 189 28.01 16.77 14.16
C GLY A 189 28.65 17.17 12.84
N ALA A 190 27.90 17.19 11.74
CA ALA A 190 28.21 17.98 10.54
C ALA A 190 27.00 17.98 9.59
N ALA A 191 26.43 19.16 9.41
CA ALA A 191 25.42 19.46 8.41
C ALA A 191 26.05 19.50 7.02
N VAL A 192 25.32 19.02 6.00
CA VAL A 192 25.37 19.61 4.66
C VAL A 192 23.94 19.66 4.11
N ALA A 193 23.46 20.87 3.94
CA ALA A 193 22.23 21.20 3.26
C ALA A 193 22.42 21.03 1.75
N SER A 194 21.41 20.51 1.06
CA SER A 194 21.21 20.76 -0.36
C SER A 194 19.71 20.80 -0.62
N ALA A 195 19.24 21.99 -0.97
CA ALA A 195 17.87 22.34 -1.29
C ALA A 195 17.68 22.31 -2.81
N VAL A 196 16.55 21.79 -3.30
CA VAL A 196 15.93 22.13 -4.61
C VAL A 196 14.39 21.92 -4.49
N PRO A 197 13.54 22.74 -5.17
CA PRO A 197 12.20 23.10 -4.71
C PRO A 197 11.04 22.47 -5.51
N GLY A 198 9.82 22.68 -5.00
CA GLY A 198 8.62 22.89 -5.83
C GLY A 198 7.69 21.69 -6.05
N GLY A 199 6.44 21.81 -5.59
CA GLY A 199 5.35 20.91 -5.97
C GLY A 199 4.22 20.84 -4.95
N SER A 200 3.55 21.96 -4.67
CA SER A 200 2.27 21.94 -3.96
C SER A 200 1.21 21.26 -4.81
N ALA A 201 0.78 20.06 -4.40
CA ALA A 201 -0.50 19.49 -4.78
C ALA A 201 -1.12 18.81 -3.56
N ALA A 202 -2.26 19.38 -3.13
CA ALA A 202 -3.36 18.97 -2.25
C ALA A 202 -3.31 17.63 -1.48
N PRO A 203 -4.16 17.49 -0.44
CA PRO A 203 -4.88 16.24 -0.24
C PRO A 203 -6.38 16.45 -0.46
N GLU A 204 -6.87 15.91 -1.58
CA GLU A 204 -8.28 15.58 -1.78
C GLU A 204 -8.80 14.71 -0.64
N ALA A 205 -10.03 15.00 -0.21
CA ALA A 205 -10.76 14.22 0.76
C ALA A 205 -10.93 12.78 0.27
N GLN A 206 -10.28 11.84 0.96
CA GLN A 206 -10.44 10.41 0.71
C GLN A 206 -11.51 9.85 1.64
N GLU A 207 -12.63 9.49 1.02
CA GLU A 207 -13.76 8.75 1.59
C GLU A 207 -13.29 7.42 2.23
N PRO A 208 -13.86 6.98 3.37
CA PRO A 208 -13.37 5.80 4.08
C PRO A 208 -13.68 4.53 3.28
N ALA A 209 -12.69 4.04 2.54
CA ALA A 209 -12.75 2.72 1.94
C ALA A 209 -12.83 1.67 3.05
N ALA A 210 -13.90 0.86 3.02
CA ALA A 210 -14.09 -0.30 3.90
C ALA A 210 -12.80 -1.12 4.05
N PRO A 211 -12.48 -1.66 5.24
CA PRO A 211 -11.19 -2.29 5.50
C PRO A 211 -10.92 -3.40 4.49
N ARG A 212 -9.91 -3.19 3.65
CA ARG A 212 -9.44 -4.22 2.72
C ARG A 212 -8.89 -5.35 3.58
N ARG A 213 -9.65 -6.45 3.67
CA ARG A 213 -9.22 -7.67 4.36
C ARG A 213 -7.81 -8.04 3.88
N THR A 214 -6.90 -8.19 4.84
CA THR A 214 -5.50 -8.46 4.53
C THR A 214 -5.38 -9.90 4.05
N TYR A 215 -4.46 -10.18 3.12
CA TYR A 215 -4.23 -11.53 2.57
C TYR A 215 -4.05 -12.62 3.65
N ALA A 216 -3.47 -12.24 4.80
CA ALA A 216 -3.31 -13.10 5.97
C ALA A 216 -4.65 -13.58 6.57
N GLU A 217 -5.67 -12.71 6.60
CA GLU A 217 -7.00 -13.03 7.14
C GLU A 217 -7.73 -14.03 6.25
N ALA A 218 -7.60 -13.88 4.93
CA ALA A 218 -8.18 -14.80 3.96
C ALA A 218 -7.55 -16.21 4.02
N GLN A 219 -6.23 -16.31 4.23
CA GLN A 219 -5.58 -17.61 4.40
C GLN A 219 -6.00 -18.32 5.70
N ALA A 220 -6.20 -17.56 6.78
CA ALA A 220 -6.66 -18.12 8.05
C ALA A 220 -8.07 -18.71 7.92
N GLU A 221 -8.94 -18.08 7.13
CA GLU A 221 -10.31 -18.55 6.87
C GLU A 221 -10.30 -19.87 6.07
N MET A 222 -9.48 -19.98 5.03
CA MET A 222 -9.32 -21.22 4.26
C MET A 222 -8.86 -22.40 5.13
N ARG A 223 -7.89 -22.18 6.01
CA ARG A 223 -7.42 -23.24 6.94
C ARG A 223 -8.51 -23.69 7.92
N ARG A 224 -9.43 -22.79 8.31
CA ARG A 224 -10.56 -23.15 9.16
C ARG A 224 -11.56 -24.02 8.40
N LEU A 225 -11.90 -23.63 7.17
CA LEU A 225 -12.83 -24.39 6.33
C LEU A 225 -12.28 -25.77 5.95
N GLU A 226 -10.99 -25.90 5.70
CA GLU A 226 -10.35 -27.21 5.46
C GLU A 226 -10.37 -28.11 6.70
N ARG A 227 -10.18 -27.54 7.89
CA ARG A 227 -10.29 -28.29 9.15
C ARG A 227 -11.72 -28.75 9.40
N GLU A 228 -12.71 -27.90 9.13
CA GLU A 228 -14.12 -28.25 9.26
C GLU A 228 -14.54 -29.32 8.25
N LYS A 229 -14.04 -29.26 7.01
CA LYS A 229 -14.24 -30.32 6.02
C LYS A 229 -13.63 -31.64 6.47
N ARG A 230 -12.37 -31.64 6.90
CA ARG A 230 -11.72 -32.85 7.43
C ARG A 230 -12.41 -33.41 8.67
N ALA A 231 -12.93 -32.55 9.54
CA ALA A 231 -13.66 -32.98 10.72
C ALA A 231 -15.01 -33.61 10.37
N LYS A 232 -15.71 -33.09 9.35
CA LYS A 232 -16.94 -33.70 8.82
C LYS A 232 -16.67 -35.03 8.13
N GLU A 233 -15.62 -35.11 7.32
CA GLU A 233 -15.21 -36.33 6.61
C GLU A 233 -14.83 -37.44 7.60
N ALA A 234 -14.05 -37.11 8.65
CA ALA A 234 -13.73 -38.05 9.72
C ALA A 234 -14.93 -38.45 10.61
N ALA A 235 -15.97 -37.61 10.68
CA ALA A 235 -17.20 -37.94 11.39
C ALA A 235 -18.09 -38.87 10.55
N ASP A 236 -18.11 -38.70 9.23
CA ASP A 236 -18.85 -39.53 8.28
C ASP A 236 -18.23 -40.93 8.18
N ASP A 237 -16.89 -41.02 8.15
CA ASP A 237 -16.15 -42.30 8.19
C ASP A 237 -16.41 -43.10 9.48
N ARG A 238 -16.57 -42.40 10.62
CA ARG A 238 -16.98 -43.04 11.89
C ARG A 238 -18.44 -43.48 11.90
N ALA A 239 -19.31 -42.78 11.19
CA ALA A 239 -20.72 -43.14 11.09
C ALA A 239 -20.94 -44.32 10.13
N GLY A 240 -20.16 -44.42 9.05
CA GLY A 240 -20.22 -45.51 8.08
C GLY A 240 -19.67 -46.86 8.58
N SER A 241 -18.83 -46.85 9.62
CA SER A 241 -18.22 -48.06 10.19
C SER A 241 -19.06 -48.76 11.26
N SER A 242 -20.22 -48.23 11.66
CA SER A 242 -21.10 -48.84 12.67
C SER A 242 -22.29 -49.64 12.12
N THR A 243 -22.40 -49.79 10.79
CA THR A 243 -23.55 -50.47 10.13
C THR A 243 -23.17 -51.73 9.34
N SER A 244 -22.00 -52.33 9.60
CA SER A 244 -21.63 -53.66 9.06
C SER A 244 -21.45 -54.68 10.18
#